data_AF-A0AAW7L4Z8-F1
#
_entry.id   AF-A0AAW7L4Z8-F1
#
_cell.length_a   1.000
_cell.length_b   1.000
_cell.length_c   1.000
_cell.angle_alpha   90.00
_cell.angle_beta   90.00
_cell.angle_gamma   90.00
#
_symmetry.space_group_name_H-M   'P 1'
#
loop_
_entity.id
_entity.type
_entity.pdbx_description
1 polymer ?
#
loop_
_entity_poly.entity_id
_entity_poly.type
_entity_poly.pdbx_seq_one_letter_code
_entity_poly.pdbx_strand_id
1 'polypeptide(L)' 'MAKNYIVSGLLINACLTYAIYIDLYINWNSDPWWLWSLYSMGVNVVDLLMIIAIFINKDFLGLMKLKGRLFRSRTEFKSL' A
#
# COMPACT_ATOMS: atom_id res chain seq x y z
N MET A 1 -4.78 11.40 -3.01
CA MET A 1 -3.79 10.67 -2.18
C MET A 1 -3.86 9.15 -2.42
N ALA A 2 -4.99 8.47 -2.19
CA ALA A 2 -5.18 7.03 -2.48
C ALA A 2 -4.68 6.56 -3.86
N LYS A 3 -5.06 7.29 -4.92
CA LYS A 3 -4.72 6.96 -6.31
C LYS A 3 -3.21 6.83 -6.54
N ASN A 4 -2.39 7.67 -5.89
CA ASN A 4 -0.95 7.67 -6.11
C ASN A 4 -0.27 6.44 -5.49
N TYR A 5 -0.80 5.92 -4.38
CA TYR A 5 -0.33 4.68 -3.76
C TYR A 5 -0.68 3.46 -4.60
N ILE A 6 -1.88 3.45 -5.21
CA ILE A 6 -2.30 2.37 -6.11
C ILE A 6 -1.44 2.38 -7.39
N VAL A 7 -1.24 3.56 -8.00
CA VAL A 7 -0.41 3.69 -9.22
C VAL A 7 1.04 3.30 -8.95
N SER A 8 1.62 3.71 -7.80
CA SER A 8 2.99 3.31 -7.45
C SER A 8 3.12 1.82 -7.14
N GLY A 9 2.15 1.22 -6.45
CA GLY A 9 2.13 -0.23 -6.21
C GLY A 9 2.04 -1.04 -7.51
N LEU A 10 1.15 -0.64 -8.43
CA LEU A 10 1.06 -1.23 -9.76
C LEU A 10 2.38 -1.13 -10.54
N LEU A 11 3.06 0.01 -10.45
CA LEU A 11 4.31 0.24 -11.15
C LEU A 11 5.44 -0.66 -10.60
N ILE A 12 5.50 -0.83 -9.28
CA ILE A 12 6.42 -1.75 -8.62
C ILE A 12 6.14 -3.21 -9.04
N ASN A 13 4.88 -3.63 -9.03
CA ASN A 13 4.49 -4.98 -9.50
C ASN A 13 4.85 -5.22 -10.97
N ALA A 14 4.66 -4.21 -11.81
CA ALA A 14 5.05 -4.29 -13.22
C ALA A 14 6.56 -4.44 -13.39
N CYS A 15 7.38 -3.69 -12.64
CA CYS A 15 8.83 -3.83 -12.64
C CYS A 15 9.29 -5.21 -12.17
N LEU A 16 8.71 -5.73 -11.08
CA LEU A 16 9.00 -7.06 -10.55
C LEU A 16 8.65 -8.16 -11.57
N THR A 17 7.49 -8.05 -12.22
CA THR A 17 7.06 -8.98 -13.27
C THR A 17 7.98 -8.92 -14.49
N TYR A 18 8.41 -7.71 -14.87
CA TYR A 18 9.36 -7.53 -15.96
C TYR A 18 10.74 -8.12 -15.65
N ALA A 19 11.22 -7.98 -14.42
CA ALA A 19 12.48 -8.58 -13.98
C ALA A 19 12.44 -10.12 -14.07
N ILE A 20 11.33 -10.74 -13.63
CA ILE A 20 11.14 -12.19 -13.76
C ILE A 20 10.99 -12.64 -15.21
N TYR A 21 10.34 -11.83 -16.05
CA TYR A 21 10.23 -12.11 -17.47
C TYR A 21 11.60 -12.14 -18.15
N ILE A 22 12.48 -11.18 -17.85
CA ILE A 22 13.85 -11.19 -18.37
C ILE A 22 14.59 -12.44 -17.91
N ASP A 23 14.50 -12.78 -16.62
CA ASP A 23 15.19 -13.92 -16.05
C ASP A 23 14.77 -15.25 -16.71
N LEU A 24 13.46 -15.45 -16.87
CA LEU A 24 12.89 -16.66 -17.45
C LEU A 24 13.11 -16.78 -18.95
N TYR A 25 12.84 -15.72 -19.70
CA TYR A 25 12.69 -15.80 -21.16
C TYR A 25 13.90 -15.29 -21.94
N ILE A 26 14.72 -14.41 -21.36
CA ILE A 26 15.94 -13.91 -22.00
C ILE A 26 17.14 -14.71 -21.52
N ASN A 27 17.28 -14.87 -20.21
CA ASN A 27 18.40 -15.61 -19.63
C ASN A 27 18.19 -17.12 -19.61
N TRP A 28 16.97 -17.59 -19.95
CA TRP A 28 16.57 -19.00 -19.92
C TRP A 28 16.84 -19.68 -18.57
N ASN A 29 16.86 -18.88 -17.50
CA ASN A 29 17.14 -19.38 -16.17
C ASN A 29 15.84 -19.93 -15.56
N SER A 30 15.67 -21.24 -15.67
CA SER A 30 14.48 -21.95 -15.17
C SER A 30 14.62 -22.41 -13.72
N ASP A 31 15.80 -22.24 -13.13
CA ASP A 31 16.05 -22.65 -11.76
C ASP A 31 15.56 -21.57 -10.77
N PRO A 32 14.73 -21.94 -9.77
CA PRO A 32 14.24 -21.00 -8.80
C PRO A 32 15.39 -20.52 -7.89
N TRP A 33 15.68 -19.23 -7.96
CA TRP A 33 16.69 -18.57 -7.14
C TRP A 33 16.07 -17.38 -6.41
N TRP A 34 16.89 -16.64 -5.65
CA TRP A 34 16.40 -15.59 -4.75
C TRP A 34 15.43 -14.58 -5.40
N LEU A 35 15.64 -14.23 -6.67
CA LEU A 35 14.78 -13.30 -7.41
C LEU A 35 13.33 -13.81 -7.56
N TRP A 36 13.13 -15.13 -7.67
CA TRP A 36 11.79 -15.73 -7.75
C TRP A 36 11.06 -15.65 -6.40
N SER A 37 11.79 -15.85 -5.30
CA SER A 37 11.24 -15.69 -3.95
C SER A 37 10.91 -14.22 -3.66
N LEU A 38 11.78 -13.29 -4.07
CA LEU A 38 11.55 -11.86 -3.97
C LEU A 38 10.35 -11.42 -4.83
N TYR A 39 10.20 -11.97 -6.03
CA TYR A 39 9.05 -11.72 -6.89
C TYR A 39 7.74 -12.18 -6.23
N SER A 40 7.69 -13.44 -5.78
CA SER A 40 6.51 -14.01 -5.14
C SER A 40 6.11 -13.25 -3.88
N MET A 41 7.06 -12.94 -3.00
CA MET A 41 6.78 -12.20 -1.77
C MET A 41 6.49 -10.72 -2.05
N GLY A 42 7.26 -10.09 -2.94
CA GLY A 42 7.17 -8.67 -3.27
C GLY A 42 5.82 -8.30 -3.87
N VAL A 43 5.33 -9.04 -4.87
CA VAL A 43 4.02 -8.77 -5.48
C VAL A 43 2.90 -8.91 -4.47
N ASN A 44 2.92 -9.96 -3.64
CA ASN A 44 1.90 -10.17 -2.59
C ASN A 44 1.91 -9.04 -1.53
N VAL A 45 3.10 -8.60 -1.09
CA VAL A 45 3.23 -7.50 -0.12
C VAL A 45 2.72 -6.19 -0.71
N VAL A 46 3.08 -5.88 -1.96
CA VAL A 46 2.64 -4.66 -2.64
C VAL A 46 1.12 -4.65 -2.87
N ASP A 47 0.53 -5.79 -3.24
CA ASP A 47 -0.93 -5.94 -3.35
C ASP A 47 -1.62 -5.72 -2.01
N LEU A 48 -1.11 -6.31 -0.92
CA LEU A 48 -1.64 -6.09 0.42
C LEU A 48 -1.55 -4.61 0.82
N LEU A 49 -0.42 -3.95 0.54
CA LEU A 49 -0.24 -2.51 0.81
C LEU A 49 -1.20 -1.64 0.00
N MET A 50 -1.50 -1.99 -1.25
CA MET A 50 -2.50 -1.28 -2.06
C MET A 50 -3.92 -1.41 -1.47
N ILE A 51 -4.29 -2.61 -1.02
CA ILE A 51 -5.59 -2.86 -0.36
C ILE A 51 -5.68 -2.09 0.97
N ILE A 52 -4.62 -2.12 1.78
CA ILE A 52 -4.51 -1.35 3.02
C ILE A 52 -4.61 0.15 2.74
N ALA A 53 -3.97 0.65 1.68
CA ALA A 53 -4.04 2.06 1.29
C ALA A 53 -5.47 2.48 0.91
N ILE A 54 -6.25 1.61 0.26
CA ILE A 54 -7.67 1.85 0.00
C ILE A 54 -8.46 1.88 1.30
N PHE A 55 -8.21 0.93 2.20
CA PHE A 55 -8.88 0.83 3.50
C PHE A 55 -8.64 2.06 4.38
N ILE A 56 -7.38 2.49 4.50
CA ILE A 56 -6.99 3.67 5.29
C ILE A 56 -7.58 4.97 4.70
N ASN A 57 -7.75 5.07 3.37
CA ASN A 57 -8.32 6.26 2.75
C ASN A 57 -9.81 6.51 3.08
N LYS A 58 -10.54 5.54 3.65
CA LYS A 58 -11.93 5.73 4.06
C LYS A 58 -12.07 6.18 5.52
N ASP A 59 -11.25 5.66 6.44
CA ASP A 59 -11.45 5.88 7.87
C ASP A 59 -10.58 6.98 8.50
N PHE A 60 -9.50 7.42 7.84
CA PHE A 60 -8.65 8.47 8.42
C PHE A 60 -9.33 9.85 8.51
N LEU A 61 -10.35 10.11 7.68
CA LEU A 61 -11.14 11.35 7.76
C LEU A 61 -12.13 11.36 8.95
N GLY A 62 -12.58 10.20 9.42
CA GLY A 62 -13.52 10.09 10.54
C GLY A 62 -12.87 10.40 11.89
N LEU A 63 -11.61 9.99 12.08
CA LEU A 63 -10.84 10.24 13.30
C LEU A 63 -10.53 11.73 13.51
N MET A 64 -10.28 12.48 12.44
CA MET A 64 -10.07 13.93 12.53
C MET A 64 -11.37 14.68 12.85
N LYS A 65 -12.53 14.20 12.35
CA LYS A 65 -13.86 14.68 12.77
C LYS A 65 -14.15 14.39 14.25
N LEU A 66 -13.70 13.25 14.76
CA LEU A 66 -13.82 12.87 16.18
C LEU A 66 -12.95 13.76 17.07
N LYS A 67 -11.71 14.06 16.67
CA LYS A 67 -10.87 15.03 17.38
C LYS A 67 -11.53 16.41 17.47
N GLY A 68 -12.17 16.87 16.40
CA GLY A 68 -12.94 18.12 16.40
C GLY A 68 -14.14 18.13 17.36
N ARG A 69 -14.90 17.03 17.45
CA ARG A 69 -16.02 16.93 18.41
C ARG A 69 -15.55 16.83 19.86
N LEU A 70 -14.49 16.07 20.12
CA LEU A 70 -13.96 15.88 21.46
C LEU A 70 -13.29 17.16 22.00
N PHE A 71 -12.64 17.93 21.11
CA PHE A 71 -12.08 19.24 21.48
C PHE A 71 -13.17 20.29 21.71
N ARG A 72 -14.28 20.24 20.95
CA ARG A 72 -15.44 21.12 21.17
C ARG A 72 -16.15 20.87 22.50
N SER A 73 -16.24 19.61 22.93
CA SER A 73 -16.82 19.25 24.23
C SER A 73 -15.95 19.68 25.42
N ARG A 74 -14.65 19.93 25.22
CA ARG A 74 -13.75 20.41 26.27
C ARG A 74 -13.86 21.93 26.50
N THR A 75 -14.20 22.70 25.46
CA THR A 75 -14.36 24.16 25.58
C THR A 75 -15.65 24.57 26.31
N GLU A 76 -16.73 23.78 26.23
CA GLU A 76 -17.98 24.10 26.95
C GLU A 76 -17.90 23.86 28.46
N PHE A 77 -17.05 22.92 28.91
CA PHE A 77 -16.85 22.66 30.34
C PHE A 77 -15.92 23.67 31.02
N LYS A 78 -15.21 24.50 30.26
CA LYS A 78 -14.31 25.55 30.79
C LYS A 78 -14.97 26.92 30.89
N SER A 79 -16.20 27.06 30.40
CA SER A 79 -17.02 28.29 30.43
C SER A 79 -18.18 28.24 31.44
N LEU A 80 -18.27 27.18 32.25
CA LEU A 80 -19.12 27.05 33.45
C LEU A 80 -18.22 27.13 34.69
#